data_AF-A0A969FUI8-F1
#
_entry.id   AF-A0A969FUI8-F1
#
_cell.length_a   1.000
_cell.length_b   1.000
_cell.length_c   1.000
_cell.angle_alpha   90.00
_cell.angle_beta   90.00
_cell.angle_gamma   90.00
#
_symmetry.space_group_name_H-M   'P 1'
#
loop_
_entity.id
_entity.type
_entity.pdbx_description
1 polymer ?
#
loop_
_entity_poly.entity_id
_entity_poly.type
_entity_poly.pdbx_seq_one_letter_code
_entity_poly.pdbx_strand_id
1 'polypeptide(L)'
;MLVLVMTACGAEAQIPAPVALDLAVHARAIEPGEPLRVVVTSPVALRTIHGRFGDREVYLVPNDDRTVHVGFTLVGVDDGAGPVLVRVSGTTDDGAEARAERALTMSP
;
A
#
# COMPACT_ATOMS: atom_id res chain seq x y z
N MET A 1 -58.29 -4.38 13.95
CA MET A 1 -56.93 -4.21 14.50
C MET A 1 -55.96 -4.54 13.37
N LEU A 2 -55.39 -3.51 12.74
CA LEU A 2 -54.46 -3.65 11.61
C LEU A 2 -53.04 -3.68 12.19
N VAL A 3 -52.31 -4.78 12.02
CA VAL A 3 -50.91 -4.89 12.43
C VAL A 3 -50.05 -4.62 11.20
N LEU A 4 -49.42 -3.45 11.15
CA LEU A 4 -48.45 -3.08 10.13
C LEU A 4 -47.07 -3.54 10.61
N VAL A 5 -46.54 -4.62 10.06
CA VAL A 5 -45.14 -5.03 10.29
C VAL A 5 -44.28 -4.28 9.27
N MET A 6 -43.62 -3.21 9.72
CA MET A 6 -42.56 -2.56 8.93
C MET A 6 -41.28 -3.38 9.08
N THR A 7 -41.03 -4.29 8.16
CA THR A 7 -39.73 -4.95 8.01
C THR A 7 -38.75 -3.93 7.44
N ALA A 8 -37.94 -3.33 8.31
CA ALA A 8 -36.79 -2.53 7.91
C ALA A 8 -35.79 -3.45 7.19
N CYS A 9 -35.74 -3.38 5.87
CA CYS A 9 -34.71 -4.04 5.08
C CYS A 9 -33.43 -3.18 5.20
N GLY A 10 -32.71 -3.35 6.31
CA GLY A 10 -31.35 -2.85 6.42
C GLY A 10 -30.49 -3.67 5.46
N ALA A 11 -30.23 -3.13 4.27
CA ALA A 11 -29.16 -3.64 3.43
C ALA A 11 -27.84 -3.30 4.13
N GLU A 12 -27.33 -4.22 4.95
CA GLU A 12 -25.97 -4.11 5.47
C GLU A 12 -25.03 -4.07 4.26
N ALA A 13 -24.43 -2.90 4.03
CA ALA A 13 -23.44 -2.73 2.98
C ALA A 13 -22.27 -3.68 3.29
N GLN A 14 -22.16 -4.77 2.54
CA GLN A 14 -21.10 -5.74 2.72
C GLN A 14 -19.78 -5.07 2.35
N ILE A 15 -18.97 -4.77 3.37
CA ILE A 15 -17.64 -4.19 3.18
C ILE A 15 -16.77 -5.27 2.51
N PRO A 16 -16.18 -5.00 1.34
CA PRO A 16 -15.30 -5.95 0.67
C PRO A 16 -14.12 -6.33 1.59
N ALA A 17 -13.72 -7.60 1.55
CA ALA A 17 -12.60 -8.08 2.35
C ALA A 17 -11.29 -7.39 1.90
N PRO A 18 -10.37 -7.06 2.82
CA PRO A 18 -9.09 -6.46 2.45
C PRO A 18 -8.25 -7.34 1.54
N VAL A 19 -7.56 -6.72 0.58
CA VAL A 19 -6.65 -7.35 -0.36
C VAL A 19 -5.21 -7.21 0.12
N ALA A 20 -4.51 -8.33 0.24
CA ALA A 20 -3.07 -8.34 0.50
C ALA A 20 -2.29 -7.97 -0.77
N LEU A 21 -1.34 -7.06 -0.64
CA LEU A 21 -0.40 -6.70 -1.71
C LEU A 21 0.92 -7.45 -1.54
N ASP A 22 1.59 -7.75 -2.64
CA ASP A 22 3.00 -8.17 -2.62
C ASP A 22 3.90 -6.94 -2.73
N LEU A 23 4.92 -6.86 -1.88
CA LEU A 23 5.81 -5.70 -1.74
C LEU A 23 7.29 -6.12 -1.81
N ALA A 24 7.91 -5.82 -2.95
CA ALA A 24 9.33 -5.98 -3.16
C ALA A 24 10.05 -4.64 -3.05
N VAL A 25 11.16 -4.63 -2.32
CA VAL A 25 12.06 -3.48 -2.21
C VAL A 25 13.44 -3.94 -2.64
N HIS A 26 13.99 -3.29 -3.66
CA HIS A 26 15.30 -3.60 -4.22
C HIS A 26 16.25 -2.45 -3.98
N ALA A 27 17.43 -2.79 -3.49
CA ALA A 27 18.53 -1.88 -3.19
C ALA A 27 19.82 -2.71 -3.10
N ARG A 28 20.99 -2.09 -3.27
CA ARG A 28 22.26 -2.76 -2.99
C ARG A 28 22.49 -2.90 -1.49
N ALA A 29 22.20 -1.82 -0.76
CA ALA A 29 22.27 -1.72 0.69
C ALA A 29 21.07 -0.89 1.17
N ILE A 30 20.91 -0.69 2.47
CA ILE A 30 19.96 0.30 3.00
C ILE A 30 20.81 1.32 3.77
N GLU A 31 21.45 2.21 3.01
CA GLU A 31 22.46 3.16 3.49
C GLU A 31 22.16 4.56 2.93
N PRO A 32 22.54 5.64 3.63
CA PRO A 32 22.40 7.03 3.17
C PRO A 32 22.70 7.23 1.68
N GLY A 33 21.71 7.75 0.94
CA GLY A 33 21.84 8.05 -0.49
C GLY A 33 21.64 6.87 -1.45
N GLU A 34 21.47 5.65 -0.95
CA GLU A 34 21.22 4.47 -1.79
C GLU A 34 19.85 4.56 -2.46
N PRO A 35 19.76 4.32 -3.79
CA PRO A 35 18.49 4.25 -4.48
C PRO A 35 17.70 2.99 -4.11
N LEU A 36 16.43 3.19 -3.77
CA LEU A 36 15.46 2.13 -3.52
C LEU A 36 14.49 2.06 -4.69
N ARG A 37 14.29 0.86 -5.24
CA ARG A 37 13.18 0.54 -6.14
C ARG A 37 12.12 -0.22 -5.38
N VAL A 38 10.93 0.36 -5.30
CA VAL A 38 9.75 -0.25 -4.67
C VAL A 38 8.84 -0.79 -5.77
N VAL A 39 8.49 -2.07 -5.69
CA VAL A 39 7.56 -2.74 -6.61
C VAL A 39 6.42 -3.28 -5.80
N VAL A 40 5.21 -2.91 -6.20
CA VAL A 40 3.97 -3.37 -5.59
C VAL A 40 3.18 -4.16 -6.62
N THR A 41 2.81 -5.40 -6.27
CA THR A 41 1.95 -6.24 -7.11
C THR A 41 0.64 -6.50 -6.38
N SER A 42 -0.47 -6.28 -7.08
CA SER A 42 -1.82 -6.51 -6.60
C SER A 42 -2.48 -7.60 -7.44
N PRO A 43 -3.28 -8.51 -6.85
CA PRO A 43 -4.03 -9.50 -7.62
C PRO A 43 -5.16 -8.89 -8.47
N VAL A 44 -5.53 -7.63 -8.21
CA VAL A 44 -6.57 -6.87 -8.93
C VAL A 44 -6.14 -5.42 -9.14
N ALA A 45 -6.77 -4.74 -10.11
CA ALA A 45 -6.47 -3.34 -10.40
C ALA A 45 -6.72 -2.44 -9.17
N LEU A 46 -5.76 -1.55 -8.88
CA LEU A 46 -5.91 -0.55 -7.83
C LEU A 46 -6.43 0.77 -8.40
N ARG A 47 -7.40 1.36 -7.72
CA ARG A 47 -7.92 2.70 -7.99
C ARG A 47 -7.03 3.77 -7.40
N THR A 48 -6.58 3.56 -6.16
CA THR A 48 -5.66 4.46 -5.46
C THR A 48 -4.52 3.67 -4.85
N ILE A 49 -3.35 4.30 -4.75
CA ILE A 49 -2.19 3.73 -4.08
C ILE A 49 -1.34 4.84 -3.49
N HIS A 50 -0.84 4.61 -2.27
CA HIS A 50 0.04 5.51 -1.55
C HIS A 50 1.18 4.69 -0.95
N GLY A 51 2.42 5.06 -1.31
CA GLY A 51 3.63 4.44 -0.78
C GLY A 51 4.32 5.36 0.23
N ARG A 52 4.92 4.77 1.25
CA ARG A 52 5.80 5.47 2.20
C ARG A 52 7.05 4.66 2.48
N PHE A 53 8.19 5.34 2.61
CA PHE A 53 9.43 4.82 3.16
C PHE A 53 9.78 5.64 4.40
N GLY A 54 9.64 5.05 5.58
CA GLY A 54 9.63 5.79 6.84
C GLY A 54 8.56 6.87 6.81
N ASP A 55 8.99 8.12 6.94
CA ASP A 55 8.10 9.29 6.90
C ASP A 55 7.95 9.96 5.53
N ARG A 56 8.66 9.47 4.52
CA ARG A 56 8.65 10.05 3.18
C ARG A 56 7.66 9.35 2.27
N GLU A 57 7.01 10.12 1.41
CA GLU A 57 6.16 9.57 0.35
C GLU A 57 7.00 8.92 -0.75
N VAL A 58 6.48 7.83 -1.30
CA VAL A 58 7.02 7.16 -2.48
C VAL A 58 5.96 7.23 -3.56
N TYR A 59 6.26 7.96 -4.63
CA TYR A 59 5.39 8.05 -5.80
C TYR A 59 5.44 6.74 -6.59
N LEU A 60 4.31 6.06 -6.65
CA LEU A 60 4.14 4.76 -7.29
C LEU A 60 3.41 4.94 -8.62
N VAL A 61 4.07 4.59 -9.72
CA VAL A 61 3.54 4.71 -11.08
C VAL A 61 2.95 3.37 -11.50
N PRO A 62 1.68 3.31 -11.93
CA PRO A 62 1.05 2.08 -12.39
C PRO A 62 1.56 1.64 -13.77
N ASN A 63 1.50 0.34 -14.03
CA ASN A 63 1.44 -0.19 -15.38
C ASN A 63 0.01 -0.02 -15.98
N ASP A 64 -0.17 -0.43 -17.23
CA ASP A 64 -1.42 -0.20 -17.97
C ASP A 64 -2.68 -0.78 -17.28
N ASP A 65 -2.57 -1.95 -16.66
CA ASP A 65 -3.68 -2.63 -15.99
C ASP A 65 -3.82 -2.27 -14.49
N ARG A 66 -2.94 -1.42 -13.96
CA ARG A 66 -2.89 -0.99 -12.55
C ARG A 66 -2.77 -2.15 -11.55
N THR A 67 -2.22 -3.29 -11.97
CA THR A 67 -1.90 -4.40 -11.05
C THR A 67 -0.47 -4.33 -10.54
N VAL A 68 0.42 -3.66 -11.27
CA VAL A 68 1.83 -3.47 -10.88
C VAL A 68 2.12 -1.98 -10.77
N HIS A 69 2.73 -1.58 -9.65
CA HIS A 69 3.17 -0.20 -9.45
C HIS A 69 4.66 -0.15 -9.09
N VAL A 70 5.37 0.80 -9.67
CA VAL A 70 6.81 0.98 -9.45
C VAL A 70 7.09 2.40 -9.00
N GLY A 71 7.87 2.52 -7.93
CA GLY A 71 8.35 3.80 -7.43
C GLY A 71 9.84 3.76 -7.13
N PHE A 72 10.45 4.93 -7.10
CA PHE A 72 11.83 5.12 -6.73
C PHE A 72 11.92 6.16 -5.62
N THR A 73 12.82 5.92 -4.67
CA THR A 73 13.15 6.87 -3.61
C THR A 73 14.62 6.69 -3.21
N LEU A 74 15.11 7.57 -2.34
CA LEU A 74 16.44 7.46 -1.74
C LEU A 74 16.31 7.15 -0.25
N VAL A 75 17.26 6.39 0.27
CA VAL A 75 17.54 6.41 1.70
C VAL A 75 18.04 7.82 2.06
N GLY A 76 17.45 8.44 3.07
CA GLY A 76 17.73 9.82 3.42
C GLY A 76 19.15 9.93 3.96
N VAL A 77 19.89 10.95 3.51
CA VAL A 77 21.27 11.13 3.95
C VAL A 77 21.40 11.50 5.43
N ASP A 78 20.33 12.07 5.98
CA ASP A 78 20.21 12.46 7.39
C ASP A 78 19.38 11.46 8.20
N ASP A 79 18.95 10.34 7.61
CA ASP A 79 18.22 9.30 8.33
C ASP A 79 19.17 8.59 9.29
N GLY A 80 18.77 8.45 10.55
CA GLY A 80 19.53 7.67 11.53
C GLY A 80 19.50 6.17 11.21
N ALA A 81 20.55 5.45 11.60
CA ALA A 81 20.57 3.99 11.51
C ALA A 81 19.44 3.36 12.36
N GLY A 82 18.93 2.21 11.91
CA GLY A 82 17.89 1.47 12.64
C GLY A 82 16.75 0.97 11.76
N PRO A 83 15.68 0.45 12.38
CA PRO A 83 14.55 -0.11 11.66
C PRO A 83 13.79 0.97 10.89
N VAL A 84 13.39 0.64 9.66
CA VAL A 84 12.53 1.47 8.81
C VAL A 84 11.49 0.62 8.13
N LEU A 85 10.31 1.19 7.87
CA LEU A 85 9.20 0.51 7.21
C LEU A 85 8.95 1.10 5.83
N VAL A 86 8.82 0.24 4.84
CA VAL A 86 8.09 0.56 3.61
C VAL A 86 6.64 0.15 3.82
N ARG A 87 5.71 1.08 3.68
CA ARG A 87 4.27 0.83 3.80
C ARG A 87 3.57 1.23 2.52
N VAL A 88 2.62 0.41 2.10
CA VAL A 88 1.76 0.68 0.95
C VAL A 88 0.32 0.47 1.36
N SER A 89 -0.53 1.41 0.98
CA SER A 89 -1.97 1.32 1.17
C SER A 89 -2.70 1.86 -0.05
N GLY A 90 -3.89 1.36 -0.30
CA GLY A 90 -4.68 1.74 -1.47
C GLY A 90 -6.09 1.21 -1.41
N THR A 91 -6.80 1.39 -2.52
CA THR A 91 -8.15 0.86 -2.72
C THR A 91 -8.25 0.22 -4.10
N THR A 92 -8.99 -0.89 -4.19
CA THR A 92 -9.34 -1.55 -5.44
C THR A 92 -10.51 -0.83 -6.13
N ASP A 93 -10.82 -1.19 -7.38
CA ASP A 93 -11.95 -0.60 -8.11
C ASP A 93 -13.33 -0.90 -7.47
N ASP A 94 -13.48 -2.03 -6.78
CA ASP A 94 -14.67 -2.41 -6.02
C ASP A 94 -14.70 -1.83 -4.59
N GLY A 95 -13.70 -1.04 -4.22
CA GLY A 95 -13.64 -0.32 -2.95
C GLY A 95 -13.08 -1.11 -1.77
N ALA A 96 -12.51 -2.31 -2.00
CA ALA A 96 -11.75 -3.04 -1.00
C ALA A 96 -10.47 -2.28 -0.61
N GLU A 97 -10.12 -2.30 0.67
CA GLU A 97 -8.82 -1.79 1.12
C GLU A 97 -7.71 -2.74 0.67
N ALA A 98 -6.58 -2.19 0.25
CA ALA A 98 -5.39 -2.97 -0.09
C ALA A 98 -4.17 -2.48 0.69
N ARG A 99 -3.37 -3.39 1.28
CA ARG A 99 -2.22 -3.03 2.12
C ARG A 99 -1.06 -4.02 2.01
N ALA A 100 0.16 -3.49 2.17
CA ALA A 100 1.36 -4.26 2.46
C ALA A 100 2.37 -3.43 3.25
N GLU A 101 3.24 -4.12 3.99
CA GLU A 101 4.36 -3.50 4.68
C GLU A 101 5.60 -4.40 4.62
N ARG A 102 6.77 -3.76 4.67
CA ARG A 102 8.06 -4.44 4.70
C ARG A 102 9.00 -3.72 5.64
N ALA A 103 9.49 -4.43 6.65
CA ALA A 103 10.53 -3.96 7.53
C ALA A 103 11.90 -4.10 6.87
N LEU A 104 12.73 -3.08 7.04
CA LEU A 104 14.12 -3.01 6.60
C LEU A 104 14.96 -2.47 7.78
N THR A 105 16.27 -2.63 7.69
CA THR A 105 17.21 -2.07 8.67
C THR A 105 18.17 -1.17 7.93
N MET A 106 18.21 0.11 8.28
CA MET A 106 19.18 1.08 7.77
C MET A 106 20.50 0.93 8.51
N SER A 107 21.57 0.82 7.74
CA SER A 107 22.94 0.86 8.24
C SER A 107 23.44 2.31 8.29
N PRO A 108 24.39 2.62 9.19
CA PRO A 108 25.00 3.94 9.30
C PRO A 108 25.83 4.33 8.07
#